data_AF-A0A520ETV1-F1
#
_entry.id   AF-A0A520ETV1-F1
#
_cell.length_a   1.000
_cell.length_b   1.000
_cell.length_c   1.000
_cell.angle_alpha   90.00
_cell.angle_beta   90.00
_cell.angle_gamma   90.00
#
_symmetry.space_group_name_H-M   'P 1'
#
loop_
_entity.id
_entity.type
_entity.pdbx_description
1 polymer ?
#
loop_
_entity_poly.entity_id
_entity_poly.type
_entity_poly.pdbx_seq_one_letter_code
_entity_poly.pdbx_strand_id
1 'polypeptide(L)' 'MKSAKEVMEILEAYDLTKSYRAAAALAGCSHHTVARLVAERDTADVPTPPREKRPMLIDEYLPKIEEWVEHSRGR' A
#
# COMPACT_ATOMS: atom_id res chain seq x y z
N MET A 1 1.21 3.43 3.34
CA MET A 1 0.43 2.74 2.29
C MET A 1 -0.63 3.72 1.79
N LYS A 2 -1.02 3.65 0.51
CA LYS A 2 -2.09 4.49 -0.04
C LYS A 2 -3.46 3.96 0.42
N SER A 3 -4.38 4.86 0.73
CA SER A 3 -5.78 4.53 1.03
C SER A 3 -6.51 4.06 -0.23
N ALA A 4 -7.64 3.36 -0.06
CA ALA A 4 -8.46 2.93 -1.19
C ALA A 4 -8.94 4.11 -2.06
N LYS A 5 -9.28 5.23 -1.42
CA LYS A 5 -9.65 6.48 -2.11
C LYS A 5 -8.52 7.01 -2.98
N GLU A 6 -7.31 7.13 -2.42
CA GLU A 6 -6.15 7.59 -3.19
C GLU A 6 -5.81 6.65 -4.35
N VAL A 7 -6.01 5.33 -4.19
CA VAL A 7 -5.81 4.36 -5.28
C VAL A 7 -6.80 4.61 -6.42
N MET A 8 -8.07 4.84 -6.10
CA MET A 8 -9.10 5.16 -7.09
C MET A 8 -8.78 6.46 -7.85
N GLU A 9 -8.41 7.53 -7.14
CA GLU A 9 -8.02 8.81 -7.73
C GLU A 9 -6.82 8.67 -8.70
N ILE A 10 -5.83 7.84 -8.35
CA ILE A 10 -4.68 7.55 -9.23
C ILE A 10 -5.11 6.81 -10.51
N LEU A 11 -6.02 5.83 -10.38
CA LEU A 11 -6.51 5.06 -11.52
C LEU A 11 -7.40 5.91 -12.44
N GLU A 12 -8.24 6.77 -11.89
CA GLU A 12 -9.05 7.74 -12.66
C GLU A 12 -8.17 8.72 -13.43
N ALA A 13 -7.10 9.24 -12.81
CA ALA A 13 -6.13 10.09 -13.50
C ALA A 13 -5.43 9.37 -14.66
N TYR A 14 -5.16 8.06 -14.51
CA TYR A 14 -4.66 7.24 -15.61
C TYR A 14 -5.71 7.03 -16.70
N ASP A 15 -6.97 6.79 -16.35
CA ASP A 15 -8.02 6.61 -17.35
C ASP A 15 -8.31 7.88 -18.15
N LEU A 16 -8.18 9.06 -17.51
CA LEU A 16 -8.28 10.36 -18.17
C LEU A 16 -7.12 10.61 -19.15
N THR A 17 -5.89 10.30 -18.74
CA THR A 17 -4.68 10.71 -19.47
C THR A 17 -4.08 9.62 -20.36
N LYS A 18 -4.41 8.35 -20.08
CA LYS A 18 -3.79 7.13 -20.62
C LYS A 18 -2.25 7.18 -20.62
N SER A 19 -1.66 7.88 -19.65
CA SER A 19 -0.22 8.07 -19.52
C SER A 19 0.22 8.00 -18.06
N TYR A 20 1.20 7.14 -17.77
CA TYR A 20 1.70 6.97 -16.39
C TYR A 20 2.34 8.24 -15.82
N ARG A 21 3.03 9.03 -16.65
CA ARG A 21 3.70 10.26 -16.19
C ARG A 21 2.72 11.41 -16.01
N ALA A 22 1.73 11.53 -16.88
CA ALA A 22 0.69 12.55 -16.76
C ALA A 22 -0.22 12.27 -15.55
N ALA A 23 -0.68 11.03 -15.39
CA ALA A 23 -1.45 10.62 -14.22
C ALA A 23 -0.69 10.82 -12.90
N ALA A 24 0.60 10.51 -12.88
CA ALA A 24 1.47 10.72 -11.72
C ALA A 24 1.58 12.20 -11.33
N ALA A 25 1.70 13.09 -12.31
CA ALA A 25 1.73 14.53 -12.07
C ALA A 25 0.39 15.05 -11.50
N LEU A 26 -0.75 14.55 -12.00
CA LEU A 26 -2.08 14.92 -11.52
C LEU A 26 -2.36 14.39 -10.10
N ALA A 27 -1.97 13.15 -9.81
CA ALA A 27 -2.22 12.50 -8.53
C ALA A 27 -1.12 12.73 -7.48
N GLY A 28 -0.08 13.50 -7.80
CA GLY A 28 1.02 13.81 -6.88
C GLY A 28 1.81 12.57 -6.42
N CYS A 29 2.05 11.60 -7.30
CA CYS A 29 2.76 10.37 -6.98
C CYS A 29 3.83 10.00 -8.02
N SER A 30 4.54 8.88 -7.82
CA SER A 30 5.51 8.39 -8.81
C SER A 30 4.81 7.61 -9.93
N HIS A 31 5.27 7.77 -11.17
CA HIS A 31 4.75 7.02 -12.32
C HIS A 31 4.92 5.49 -12.18
N HIS A 32 5.90 5.02 -11.41
CA HIS A 32 6.01 3.60 -11.05
C HIS A 32 4.85 3.13 -10.16
N THR A 33 4.30 4.01 -9.33
CA THR A 33 3.10 3.71 -8.52
C THR A 33 1.88 3.55 -9.40
N VAL A 34 1.70 4.45 -10.39
CA VAL A 34 0.62 4.37 -11.37
C VAL A 34 0.72 3.07 -12.17
N ALA A 35 1.90 2.78 -12.74
CA ALA A 35 2.12 1.57 -13.54
C ALA A 35 1.82 0.29 -12.74
N ARG A 36 2.26 0.23 -11.47
CA ARG A 36 1.96 -0.91 -10.59
C ARG A 36 0.46 -1.07 -10.34
N LEU A 37 -0.25 0.02 -10.03
CA LEU A 37 -1.68 -0.03 -9.74
C LEU A 37 -2.52 -0.39 -10.98
N VAL A 38 -2.11 0.10 -12.16
CA VAL A 38 -2.74 -0.28 -13.44
C VAL A 38 -2.53 -1.76 -13.72
N ALA A 39 -1.30 -2.26 -13.57
CA ALA A 39 -1.03 -3.69 -13.72
C ALA A 39 -1.83 -4.55 -12.73
N GLU A 40 -1.91 -4.14 -11.46
CA GLU A 40 -2.74 -4.80 -10.45
C GLU A 40 -4.22 -4.84 -10.85
N ARG A 41 -4.77 -3.72 -11.35
CA ARG A 41 -6.15 -3.64 -11.86
C ARG A 41 -6.39 -4.53 -13.08
N ASP A 42 -5.48 -4.54 -14.03
CA ASP A 42 -5.63 -5.33 -15.27
C ASP A 42 -5.53 -6.83 -14.99
N THR A 43 -4.93 -7.22 -13.86
CA THR A 43 -4.94 -8.60 -13.33
C THR A 43 -6.07 -8.91 -12.35
N ALA A 44 -6.92 -7.93 -12.02
CA ALA A 44 -7.87 -7.99 -10.90
C ALA A 44 -9.17 -8.77 -11.18
N ASP A 45 -9.06 -9.97 -11.78
CA ASP A 45 -10.05 -11.05 -11.52
C ASP A 45 -9.75 -11.75 -10.17
N VAL A 46 -8.74 -11.25 -9.43
CA VAL A 46 -8.28 -11.77 -8.14
C VAL A 46 -8.24 -10.60 -7.14
N PRO A 47 -8.85 -10.74 -5.94
CA PRO A 47 -8.71 -9.75 -4.88
C PRO A 47 -7.23 -9.51 -4.57
N THR A 48 -6.77 -8.26 -4.67
CA THR A 48 -5.39 -7.91 -4.28
C THR A 48 -5.21 -8.25 -2.80
N PRO A 49 -4.33 -9.20 -2.44
CA PRO A 49 -4.12 -9.53 -1.03
C PRO A 49 -3.62 -8.27 -0.30
N PRO A 50 -4.02 -8.06 0.96
CA PRO A 50 -3.42 -7.02 1.76
C PRO A 50 -1.91 -7.19 1.73
N ARG A 51 -1.18 -6.10 1.50
CA ARG A 51 0.28 -6.12 1.45
C ARG A 51 0.81 -6.83 2.67
N GLU A 52 1.60 -7.87 2.45
CA GLU A 52 2.31 -8.56 3.53
C GLU A 52 3.09 -7.52 4.34
N LYS A 53 2.96 -7.60 5.67
CA LYS A 53 3.77 -6.77 6.56
C LYS A 53 5.23 -7.09 6.27
N ARG A 54 6.01 -6.05 6.03
CA ARG A 54 7.46 -6.20 5.90
C ARG A 54 8.02 -6.72 7.21
N PRO A 55 8.93 -7.71 7.19
CA PRO A 55 9.57 -8.18 8.40
C PRO A 55 10.32 -7.01 9.06
N MET A 56 10.14 -6.86 10.35
CA MET A 56 10.86 -5.91 11.19
C MET A 56 11.91 -6.65 12.02
N LEU A 57 13.00 -5.96 12.37
CA LEU A 57 14.05 -6.53 13.24
C LEU A 57 13.51 -7.02 14.60
N ILE A 58 12.39 -6.46 15.04
CA ILE A 58 11.75 -6.82 16.30
C ILE A 58 10.84 -8.05 16.19
N ASP A 59 10.56 -8.57 15.00
CA ASP A 59 9.57 -9.64 14.84
C ASP A 59 9.92 -10.90 15.64
N GLU A 60 11.22 -11.23 15.74
CA GLU A 60 11.71 -12.34 16.58
C GLU A 60 11.44 -12.11 18.08
N TYR A 61 11.44 -10.84 18.51
CA TYR A 61 11.27 -10.45 19.91
C TYR A 61 9.84 -10.05 20.26
N LEU A 62 8.95 -9.92 19.25
CA LEU A 62 7.59 -9.44 19.42
C LEU A 62 6.80 -10.22 20.49
N PRO A 63 6.86 -11.57 20.55
CA PRO A 63 6.16 -12.33 21.59
C PRO A 63 6.60 -11.94 23.00
N LYS A 64 7.89 -11.65 23.20
CA LYS A 64 8.43 -11.28 24.51
C LYS A 64 8.05 -9.86 24.90
N ILE A 65 8.02 -8.95 23.92
CA ILE A 65 7.57 -7.58 24.12
C ILE A 65 6.09 -7.56 24.52
N GLU A 66 5.25 -8.33 23.84
CA GLU A 66 3.82 -8.45 24.16
C GLU A 66 3.59 -9.00 25.58
N GLU A 67 4.34 -10.01 25.99
CA GLU A 67 4.32 -10.53 27.37
C GLU A 67 4.63 -9.42 28.40
N TRP A 68 5.68 -8.64 28.17
CA TRP A 68 6.06 -7.56 29.08
C TRP A 68 5.04 -6.42 29.11
N VAL A 69 4.43 -6.08 27.98
CA VAL A 69 3.35 -5.09 27.91
C VAL A 69 2.15 -5.55 28.73
N GLU A 70 1.76 -6.82 28.62
CA GLU A 70 0.66 -7.38 29.39
C GLU A 70 0.94 -7.35 30.91
N HIS A 71 2.14 -7.78 31.31
CA HIS A 71 2.55 -7.78 32.72
C HIS A 71 2.65 -6.38 33.33
N SER A 72 3.19 -5.41 32.57
CA SER A 72 3.33 -4.03 33.02
C SER A 72 2.02 -3.24 32.94
N ARG A 73 1.04 -3.72 32.17
CA ARG A 73 -0.12 -2.95 31.70
C ARG A 73 0.28 -1.64 31.02
N GLY A 74 1.41 -1.65 30.33
CA GLY A 74 1.98 -0.49 29.65
C GLY A 74 2.54 0.60 30.58
N ARG A 75 3.05 0.22 31.76
CA ARG A 75 3.75 1.13 32.71
C ARG A 75 5.25 0.89 32.77
#